data_AF-A0A6P6WFZ3-F1
#
_entry.id   AF-A0A6P6WFZ3-F1
#
_cell.length_a   1.000
_cell.length_b   1.000
_cell.length_c   1.000
_cell.angle_alpha   90.00
_cell.angle_beta   90.00
_cell.angle_gamma   90.00
#
_symmetry.space_group_name_H-M   'P 1'
#
loop_
_entity.id
_entity.type
_entity.pdbx_description
1 polymer ?
#
loop_
_entity_poly.entity_id
_entity_poly.type
_entity_poly.pdbx_seq_one_letter_code
_entity_poly.pdbx_strand_id
1 'polypeptide(L)'
;MKPMILTLWKEFEELDGPIIRAPGRHFPIIIATRVRVTTNNYLSFSTSYCSAITVAPFLQQAMHLDFWYHSHALAIDKLIDNGSYTDPRVLLPHVANNRILRISAALQQRTTTAWIRGIIEISFRPQKLFYMACPQCHQPNSFAGTSIVQCEYCQANIELLPRACITIFIADSSGSLAATAMGTEAENLINYSTAELHYLYEQKIDLASYLMRTLQKKDKTVLR
;
A
#
# COMPACT_ATOMS: atom_id res chain seq x y z
N MET A 1 0.04 11.90 -10.05
CA MET A 1 1.34 11.24 -9.81
C MET A 1 1.49 11.09 -8.30
N LYS A 2 1.98 9.94 -7.83
CA LYS A 2 2.24 9.69 -6.40
C LYS A 2 3.75 9.58 -6.18
N PRO A 3 4.36 10.37 -5.28
CA PRO A 3 5.73 10.12 -4.86
C PRO A 3 5.83 8.76 -4.16
N MET A 4 6.92 8.02 -4.38
CA MET A 4 7.15 6.71 -3.76
C MET A 4 8.39 6.77 -2.88
N ILE A 5 8.40 5.98 -1.80
CA ILE A 5 9.56 5.89 -0.91
C ILE A 5 10.56 4.89 -1.49
N LEU A 6 11.83 5.27 -1.50
CA LEU A 6 12.97 4.36 -1.71
C LEU A 6 13.80 4.33 -0.42
N THR A 7 13.81 3.18 0.26
CA THR A 7 14.65 2.98 1.45
C THR A 7 16.04 2.50 1.05
N LEU A 8 17.07 3.24 1.48
CA LEU A 8 18.48 2.86 1.35
C LEU A 8 18.90 2.10 2.61
N TRP A 9 19.66 1.03 2.44
CA TRP A 9 20.18 0.21 3.54
C TRP A 9 21.70 0.11 3.49
N LYS A 10 22.34 0.14 4.66
CA LYS A 10 23.77 -0.17 4.84
C LYS A 10 24.64 0.71 3.94
N GLU A 11 25.50 0.10 3.12
CA GLU A 11 26.42 0.77 2.21
C GLU A 11 25.72 1.79 1.29
N PHE A 12 24.48 1.55 0.84
CA PHE A 12 23.75 2.53 0.03
C PHE A 12 23.37 3.79 0.82
N GLU A 13 23.02 3.63 2.10
CA GLU A 13 22.73 4.75 2.98
C GLU A 13 24.01 5.56 3.27
N GLU A 14 25.13 4.87 3.47
CA GLU A 14 26.43 5.47 3.81
C GLU A 14 27.11 6.15 2.61
N LEU A 15 27.06 5.52 1.43
CA LEU A 15 27.77 5.96 0.24
C LEU A 15 26.91 6.88 -0.64
N ASP A 16 25.69 6.45 -1.00
CA ASP A 16 24.81 7.21 -1.90
C ASP A 16 24.01 8.27 -1.15
N GLY A 17 23.59 7.98 0.09
CA GLY A 17 22.75 8.85 0.90
C GLY A 17 23.27 10.29 1.07
N PRO A 18 24.56 10.51 1.40
CA PRO A 18 25.14 11.85 1.47
C PRO A 18 25.16 12.58 0.12
N ILE A 19 25.43 11.85 -0.97
CA ILE A 19 25.47 12.42 -2.33
C ILE A 19 24.07 12.85 -2.78
N ILE A 20 23.05 12.05 -2.45
CA ILE A 20 21.64 12.36 -2.74
C ILE A 20 21.16 13.56 -1.91
N ARG A 21 21.61 13.70 -0.66
CA ARG A 21 21.24 14.80 0.24
C ARG A 21 22.13 16.04 0.11
N ALA A 22 23.08 16.05 -0.81
CA ALA A 22 24.09 17.11 -0.90
C ALA A 22 23.43 18.49 -1.14
N PRO A 23 23.72 19.51 -0.30
CA PRO A 23 23.19 20.86 -0.49
C PRO A 23 23.68 21.44 -1.82
N GLY A 24 22.76 21.97 -2.63
CA GLY A 24 23.03 22.47 -3.99
C GLY A 24 22.57 21.54 -5.12
N ARG A 25 22.17 20.30 -4.83
CA ARG A 25 21.46 19.41 -5.76
C ARG A 25 20.04 19.18 -5.24
N HIS A 26 19.16 20.14 -5.48
CA HIS A 26 17.73 19.95 -5.17
C HIS A 26 17.20 18.84 -6.08
N PHE A 27 16.86 17.69 -5.50
CA PHE A 27 16.28 16.52 -6.18
C PHE A 27 17.15 15.94 -7.33
N PRO A 28 18.32 15.36 -7.02
CA PRO A 28 19.14 14.75 -8.07
C PRO A 28 18.39 13.61 -8.75
N ILE A 29 18.48 13.54 -10.08
CA ILE A 29 18.00 12.38 -10.82
C ILE A 29 18.84 11.16 -10.44
N ILE A 30 18.17 10.07 -10.07
CA ILE A 30 18.81 8.79 -9.77
C ILE A 30 18.33 7.71 -10.72
N ILE A 31 19.24 6.81 -11.09
CA ILE A 31 18.90 5.52 -11.67
C ILE A 31 19.10 4.47 -10.59
N ALA A 32 18.01 3.80 -10.21
CA ALA A 32 18.05 2.68 -9.29
C ALA A 32 17.67 1.39 -10.03
N THR A 33 18.54 0.39 -10.01
CA THR A 33 18.31 -0.90 -10.67
C THR A 33 18.32 -2.04 -9.65
N ARG A 34 17.58 -3.11 -9.97
CA ARG A 34 17.43 -4.29 -9.10
C ARG A 34 17.03 -3.93 -7.66
N VAL A 35 16.19 -2.90 -7.52
CA VAL A 35 15.56 -2.56 -6.23
C VAL A 35 14.41 -3.53 -5.97
N ARG A 36 14.21 -3.85 -4.70
CA ARG A 36 13.10 -4.69 -4.27
C ARG A 36 11.84 -3.84 -4.15
N VAL A 37 10.75 -4.32 -4.72
CA VAL A 37 9.41 -3.76 -4.46
C VAL A 37 8.93 -4.24 -3.10
N THR A 38 8.44 -3.32 -2.28
CA THR A 38 7.82 -3.60 -0.98
C THR A 38 6.43 -2.97 -0.93
N THR A 39 5.56 -3.53 -0.10
CA THR A 39 4.19 -3.02 0.11
C THR A 39 4.07 -2.14 1.37
N ASN A 40 5.20 -1.76 1.96
CA ASN A 40 5.25 -0.74 3.00
C ASN A 40 4.81 0.59 2.38
N ASN A 41 3.96 1.36 3.06
CA ASN A 41 3.36 2.58 2.50
C ASN A 41 2.71 2.36 1.12
N TYR A 42 1.96 1.25 1.00
CA TYR A 42 1.26 0.79 -0.20
C TYR A 42 2.19 0.23 -1.30
N LEU A 43 3.08 1.07 -1.84
CA LEU A 43 4.10 0.66 -2.79
C LEU A 43 5.35 1.49 -2.57
N SER A 44 6.42 0.82 -2.16
CA SER A 44 7.73 1.41 -1.93
C SER A 44 8.83 0.56 -2.56
N PHE A 45 10.01 1.12 -2.62
CA PHE A 45 11.22 0.45 -3.05
C PHE A 45 12.20 0.33 -1.89
N SER A 46 13.02 -0.70 -1.93
CA SER A 46 14.10 -0.93 -0.97
C SER A 46 15.32 -1.40 -1.73
N THR A 47 16.50 -0.91 -1.35
CA THR A 47 17.73 -1.52 -1.85
C THR A 47 17.90 -2.94 -1.30
N SER A 48 18.64 -3.76 -2.04
CA SER A 48 19.05 -5.12 -1.72
C SER A 48 20.53 -5.27 -2.07
N TYR A 49 21.15 -6.40 -1.71
CA TYR A 49 22.57 -6.64 -2.00
C TYR A 49 22.91 -6.63 -3.51
N CYS A 50 21.94 -6.87 -4.40
CA CYS A 50 22.13 -6.77 -5.85
C CYS A 50 21.80 -5.40 -6.42
N SER A 51 21.28 -4.46 -5.62
CA SER A 51 20.86 -3.17 -6.15
C SER A 51 22.06 -2.37 -6.65
N ALA A 52 21.80 -1.42 -7.55
CA ALA A 52 22.79 -0.42 -7.93
C ALA A 52 22.10 0.93 -8.05
N ILE A 53 22.76 1.97 -7.54
CA ILE A 53 22.30 3.36 -7.60
C ILE A 53 23.34 4.16 -8.38
N THR A 54 22.86 5.01 -9.28
CA THR A 54 23.67 5.99 -9.98
C THR A 54 23.03 7.36 -9.80
N VAL A 55 23.75 8.26 -9.13
CA VAL A 55 23.28 9.61 -8.81
C VAL A 55 23.76 10.59 -9.87
N ALA A 56 22.86 11.46 -10.33
CA ALA A 56 23.12 12.46 -11.36
C ALA A 56 23.79 11.89 -12.63
N PRO A 57 23.19 10.86 -13.27
CA PRO A 57 23.78 10.25 -14.45
C PRO A 57 23.81 11.24 -15.62
N PHE A 58 24.92 11.26 -16.37
CA PHE A 58 25.07 12.12 -17.53
C PHE A 58 24.49 11.45 -18.79
N LEU A 59 23.19 11.60 -18.99
CA LEU A 59 22.46 11.07 -20.15
C LEU A 59 21.20 11.87 -20.47
N GLN A 60 20.75 11.79 -21.73
CA GLN A 60 19.66 12.62 -22.24
C GLN A 60 18.36 12.47 -21.44
N GLN A 61 18.02 11.25 -21.04
CA GLN A 61 16.82 10.94 -20.28
C GLN A 61 16.85 11.61 -18.89
N ALA A 62 18.03 11.74 -18.27
CA ALA A 62 18.18 12.40 -16.98
C ALA A 62 18.02 13.92 -17.14
N MET A 63 18.58 14.51 -18.20
CA MET A 63 18.37 15.92 -18.51
C MET A 63 16.90 16.25 -18.81
N HIS A 64 16.20 15.37 -19.54
CA HIS A 64 14.76 15.55 -19.78
C HIS A 64 13.94 15.47 -18.49
N LEU A 65 14.28 14.54 -17.60
CA LEU A 65 13.59 14.39 -16.31
C LEU A 65 13.86 15.57 -15.38
N ASP A 66 15.08 16.11 -15.41
CA ASP A 66 15.47 17.31 -14.69
C ASP A 66 14.67 18.53 -15.18
N PHE A 67 14.57 18.75 -16.50
CA PHE A 67 13.72 19.80 -17.06
C PHE A 67 12.25 19.64 -16.68
N TRP A 68 11.74 18.41 -16.76
CA TRP A 68 10.36 18.11 -16.37
C TRP A 68 10.14 18.39 -14.88
N TYR A 69 11.07 18.04 -13.99
CA TYR A 69 11.00 18.32 -12.56
C TYR A 69 10.86 19.83 -12.32
N HIS A 70 11.72 20.65 -12.95
CA HIS A 70 11.68 22.11 -12.77
C HIS A 70 10.33 22.71 -13.21
N SER A 71 9.71 22.19 -14.27
CA SER A 71 8.37 22.63 -14.69
C SER A 71 7.23 22.20 -13.74
N HIS A 72 7.47 21.26 -12.82
CA HIS A 72 6.48 20.71 -11.89
C HIS A 72 6.86 20.85 -10.40
N ALA A 73 7.96 21.55 -10.07
CA ALA A 73 8.55 21.57 -8.73
C ALA A 73 7.53 21.94 -7.64
N LEU A 74 6.76 23.02 -7.83
CA LEU A 74 5.72 23.45 -6.89
C LEU A 74 4.65 22.39 -6.62
N ALA A 75 4.29 21.58 -7.61
CA ALA A 75 3.31 20.52 -7.45
C ALA A 75 3.92 19.33 -6.68
N ILE A 76 5.20 19.04 -6.93
CA ILE A 76 5.94 17.98 -6.23
C ILE A 76 6.14 18.33 -4.76
N ASP A 77 6.53 19.58 -4.47
CA ASP A 77 6.71 20.06 -3.09
C ASP A 77 5.41 19.94 -2.30
N LYS A 78 4.28 20.38 -2.87
CA LYS A 78 2.95 20.19 -2.25
C LYS A 78 2.62 18.72 -1.98
N LEU A 79 2.99 17.80 -2.87
CA LEU A 79 2.74 16.38 -2.67
C LEU A 79 3.60 15.82 -1.51
N ILE A 80 4.84 16.28 -1.38
CA ILE A 80 5.74 15.90 -0.29
C ILE A 80 5.25 16.49 1.04
N ASP A 81 4.94 17.78 1.08
CA ASP A 81 4.45 18.48 2.27
C ASP A 81 3.14 17.88 2.80
N ASN A 82 2.25 17.47 1.89
CA ASN A 82 1.00 16.80 2.23
C ASN A 82 1.18 15.31 2.62
N GLY A 83 2.40 14.78 2.59
CA GLY A 83 2.66 13.37 2.89
C GLY A 83 2.00 12.40 1.89
N SER A 84 1.78 12.82 0.64
CA SER A 84 1.00 12.05 -0.35
C SER A 84 1.58 10.67 -0.68
N TYR A 85 2.86 10.45 -0.36
CA TYR A 85 3.52 9.15 -0.49
C TYR A 85 2.98 8.09 0.49
N THR A 86 2.37 8.48 1.61
CA THR A 86 1.69 7.55 2.53
C THR A 86 0.20 7.41 2.27
N ASP A 87 -0.42 8.32 1.51
CA ASP A 87 -1.87 8.33 1.28
C ASP A 87 -2.29 7.18 0.33
N PRO A 88 -3.02 6.16 0.80
CA PRO A 88 -3.48 5.06 -0.04
C PRO A 88 -4.51 5.50 -1.09
N ARG A 89 -5.17 6.65 -0.90
CA ARG A 89 -6.19 7.18 -1.82
C ARG A 89 -5.59 7.77 -3.09
N VAL A 90 -4.31 8.12 -3.07
CA VAL A 90 -3.61 8.58 -4.27
C VAL A 90 -3.25 7.35 -5.09
N LEU A 91 -4.02 7.11 -6.14
CA LEU A 91 -3.84 5.95 -7.00
C LEU A 91 -2.46 5.96 -7.67
N LEU A 92 -1.85 4.77 -7.70
CA LEU A 92 -0.69 4.52 -8.55
C LEU A 92 -1.08 4.74 -10.02
N PRO A 93 -0.14 5.20 -10.86
CA PRO A 93 -0.41 5.37 -12.28
C PRO A 93 -0.92 4.05 -12.89
N HIS A 94 -1.82 4.17 -13.87
CA HIS A 94 -2.35 3.01 -14.57
C HIS A 94 -1.23 2.12 -15.09
N VAL A 95 -1.33 0.84 -14.77
CA VAL A 95 -0.38 -0.17 -15.21
C VAL A 95 -0.70 -0.56 -16.64
N ALA A 96 0.32 -0.58 -17.49
CA ALA A 96 0.18 -1.03 -18.87
C ALA A 96 -0.40 -2.45 -18.92
N ASN A 97 -1.35 -2.71 -19.83
CA ASN A 97 -2.07 -3.99 -19.88
C ASN A 97 -1.15 -5.22 -20.00
N ASN A 98 0.02 -5.07 -20.65
CA ASN A 98 1.00 -6.15 -20.78
C ASN A 98 1.73 -6.52 -19.48
N ARG A 99 1.59 -5.71 -18.41
CA ARG A 99 2.13 -5.99 -17.08
C ARG A 99 1.08 -6.60 -16.13
N ILE A 100 -0.17 -6.69 -16.57
CA ILE A 100 -1.24 -7.32 -15.80
C ILE A 100 -1.20 -8.83 -16.08
N LEU A 101 -0.90 -9.60 -15.05
CA LEU A 101 -0.87 -11.06 -15.11
C LEU A 101 -2.28 -11.63 -15.00
N ARG A 102 -2.50 -12.76 -15.69
CA ARG A 102 -3.61 -13.66 -15.41
C ARG A 102 -3.42 -14.29 -14.03
N ILE A 103 -4.52 -14.54 -13.32
CA ILE A 103 -4.47 -15.12 -11.97
C ILE A 103 -3.71 -16.45 -11.96
N SER A 104 -3.95 -17.35 -12.93
CA SER A 104 -3.25 -18.63 -13.01
C SER A 104 -1.73 -18.47 -13.17
N ALA A 105 -1.28 -17.50 -13.95
CA ALA A 105 0.14 -17.23 -14.17
C ALA A 105 0.82 -16.69 -12.90
N ALA A 106 0.16 -15.76 -12.18
CA ALA A 106 0.67 -15.23 -10.93
C ALA A 106 0.84 -16.34 -9.86
N LEU A 107 -0.11 -17.26 -9.78
CA LEU A 107 -0.06 -18.41 -8.87
C LEU A 107 1.05 -19.41 -9.25
N GLN A 108 1.20 -19.72 -10.54
CA GLN A 108 2.25 -20.63 -11.03
C GLN A 108 3.67 -20.08 -10.79
N GLN A 109 3.86 -18.79 -11.06
CA GLN A 109 5.16 -18.12 -10.89
C GLN A 109 5.51 -17.85 -9.42
N ARG A 110 4.56 -18.05 -8.49
CA ARG A 110 4.71 -17.74 -7.06
C ARG A 110 5.27 -16.34 -6.81
N THR A 111 4.80 -15.37 -7.60
CA THR A 111 5.25 -13.98 -7.50
C THR A 111 4.88 -13.40 -6.14
N THR A 112 5.82 -12.72 -5.48
CA THR A 112 5.55 -12.02 -4.21
C THR A 112 4.67 -10.78 -4.40
N THR A 113 4.64 -10.23 -5.61
CA THR A 113 3.84 -9.05 -5.96
C THR A 113 3.48 -9.13 -7.44
N ALA A 114 2.21 -8.92 -7.76
CA ALA A 114 1.71 -8.97 -9.13
C ALA A 114 0.57 -7.97 -9.33
N TRP A 115 0.46 -7.47 -10.56
CA TRP A 115 -0.73 -6.76 -11.01
C TRP A 115 -1.68 -7.77 -11.63
N ILE A 116 -2.91 -7.82 -11.14
CA ILE A 116 -3.97 -8.71 -11.64
C ILE A 116 -5.23 -7.90 -11.91
N ARG A 117 -6.11 -8.44 -12.75
CA ARG A 117 -7.43 -7.87 -13.01
C ARG A 117 -8.46 -8.99 -12.89
N GLY A 118 -9.52 -8.75 -12.13
CA GLY A 118 -10.59 -9.70 -11.92
C GLY A 118 -11.83 -9.05 -11.32
N ILE A 119 -12.89 -9.83 -11.24
CA ILE A 119 -14.12 -9.51 -10.51
C ILE A 119 -13.87 -9.83 -9.04
N ILE A 120 -14.28 -8.92 -8.16
CA ILE A 120 -14.12 -9.05 -6.71
C ILE A 120 -15.44 -9.51 -6.10
N GLU A 121 -15.37 -10.52 -5.25
CA GLU A 121 -16.47 -10.96 -4.39
C GLU A 121 -16.02 -10.88 -2.92
N ILE A 122 -16.87 -10.33 -2.05
CA ILE A 122 -16.57 -10.23 -0.62
C ILE A 122 -16.98 -11.53 0.08
N SER A 123 -16.08 -12.09 0.88
CA SER A 123 -16.36 -13.27 1.69
C SER A 123 -17.05 -12.89 2.99
N PHE A 124 -18.35 -13.16 3.09
CA PHE A 124 -19.15 -12.94 4.30
C PHE A 124 -19.10 -14.14 5.27
N ARG A 125 -17.93 -14.79 5.41
CA ARG A 125 -17.76 -15.82 6.45
C ARG A 125 -17.77 -15.15 7.83
N PRO A 126 -18.30 -15.81 8.88
CA PRO A 126 -18.20 -15.28 10.25
C PRO A 126 -16.73 -15.08 10.61
N GLN A 127 -16.29 -13.82 10.63
CA GLN A 127 -14.94 -13.43 10.96
C GLN A 127 -14.94 -12.03 11.58
N LYS A 128 -13.93 -11.73 12.40
CA LYS A 128 -13.67 -10.33 12.78
C LYS A 128 -13.28 -9.59 11.49
N LEU A 129 -14.03 -8.55 11.15
CA LEU A 129 -13.74 -7.71 9.97
C LEU A 129 -12.70 -6.62 10.27
N PHE A 130 -11.94 -6.81 11.35
CA PHE A 130 -10.85 -5.96 11.75
C PHE A 130 -9.79 -6.77 12.51
N TYR A 131 -8.59 -6.23 12.60
CA TYR A 131 -7.51 -6.73 13.42
C TYR A 131 -6.94 -5.59 14.26
N MET A 132 -6.28 -5.91 15.38
CA MET A 132 -5.57 -4.91 16.20
C MET A 132 -4.19 -4.67 15.61
N ALA A 133 -3.83 -3.40 15.41
CA ALA A 133 -2.61 -3.01 14.72
C ALA A 133 -1.89 -1.84 15.40
N CYS A 134 -0.57 -1.75 15.16
CA CYS A 134 0.19 -0.56 15.50
C CYS A 134 -0.30 0.65 14.67
N PRO A 135 -0.61 1.80 15.29
CA PRO A 135 -1.06 2.98 14.56
C PRO A 135 0.05 3.63 13.70
N GLN A 136 1.33 3.35 14.00
CA GLN A 136 2.46 3.92 13.27
C GLN A 136 2.89 3.05 12.08
N CYS A 137 3.14 1.76 12.31
CA CYS A 137 3.68 0.86 11.28
C CYS A 137 2.64 -0.09 10.69
N HIS A 138 1.40 -0.05 11.20
CA HIS A 138 0.25 -0.80 10.65
C HIS A 138 0.34 -2.33 10.73
N GLN A 139 1.39 -2.86 11.34
CA GLN A 139 1.57 -4.29 11.51
C GLN A 139 0.59 -4.85 12.53
N PRO A 140 0.03 -6.05 12.28
CA PRO A 140 -0.80 -6.74 13.25
C PRO A 140 -0.05 -7.01 14.55
N ASN A 141 -0.78 -7.00 15.66
CA ASN A 141 -0.26 -7.44 16.94
C ASN A 141 -1.31 -8.33 17.63
N SER A 142 -0.87 -9.46 18.16
CA SER A 142 -1.72 -10.44 18.83
C SER A 142 -1.94 -10.17 20.33
N PHE A 143 -1.41 -9.07 20.87
CA PHE A 143 -1.57 -8.73 22.27
C PHE A 143 -3.06 -8.51 22.61
N ALA A 144 -3.54 -9.31 23.56
CA ALA A 144 -4.90 -9.24 24.06
C ALA A 144 -4.93 -8.33 25.30
N GLY A 145 -5.15 -7.04 25.11
CA GLY A 145 -5.32 -6.08 26.21
C GLY A 145 -5.35 -4.63 25.75
N THR A 146 -5.75 -3.73 26.66
CA THR A 146 -5.80 -2.27 26.45
C THR A 146 -4.53 -1.57 26.95
N SER A 147 -3.44 -2.30 27.15
CA SER A 147 -2.18 -1.75 27.67
C SER A 147 -1.32 -1.20 26.54
N ILE A 148 -0.51 -0.20 26.87
CA ILE A 148 0.57 0.25 26.00
C ILE A 148 1.55 -0.91 25.82
N VAL A 149 1.80 -1.28 24.58
CA VAL A 149 2.75 -2.35 24.20
C VAL A 149 3.86 -1.79 23.34
N GLN A 150 5.04 -2.39 23.44
CA GLN A 150 6.11 -2.11 22.50
C GLN A 150 5.86 -2.86 21.19
N CYS A 151 5.77 -2.15 20.07
CA CYS A 151 5.60 -2.76 18.76
C CYS A 151 6.87 -3.52 18.34
N GLU A 152 6.76 -4.82 18.04
CA GLU A 152 7.89 -5.65 17.60
C GLU A 152 8.54 -5.16 16.30
N TYR A 153 7.81 -4.39 15.49
CA TYR A 153 8.26 -3.95 14.17
C TYR A 153 8.90 -2.57 14.18
N CYS A 154 8.28 -1.58 14.84
CA CYS A 154 8.79 -0.20 14.87
C CYS A 154 9.38 0.21 16.22
N GLN A 155 9.34 -0.69 17.22
CA GLN A 155 9.88 -0.49 18.56
C GLN A 155 9.25 0.64 19.37
N ALA A 156 8.20 1.29 18.84
CA ALA A 156 7.46 2.32 19.54
C ALA A 156 6.51 1.72 20.59
N ASN A 157 6.36 2.43 21.70
CA ASN A 157 5.33 2.15 22.70
C ASN A 157 4.00 2.72 22.21
N ILE A 158 3.04 1.83 21.95
CA ILE A 158 1.79 2.16 21.27
C ILE A 158 0.59 1.55 21.98
N GLU A 159 -0.56 2.21 21.83
CA GLU A 159 -1.87 1.59 22.04
C GLU A 159 -2.35 1.00 20.72
N LEU A 160 -2.82 -0.25 20.75
CA LEU A 160 -3.30 -0.91 19.55
C LEU A 160 -4.66 -0.36 19.15
N LEU A 161 -4.81 -0.06 17.85
CA LEU A 161 -6.08 0.37 17.28
C LEU A 161 -6.64 -0.70 16.34
N PRO A 162 -7.97 -0.88 16.29
CA PRO A 162 -8.59 -1.71 15.28
C PRO A 162 -8.25 -1.17 13.88
N ARG A 163 -8.20 -2.06 12.89
CA ARG A 163 -8.09 -1.72 11.46
C ARG A 163 -8.91 -2.69 10.63
N ALA A 164 -9.70 -2.17 9.69
CA ALA A 164 -10.53 -2.97 8.81
C ALA A 164 -9.72 -4.04 8.07
N CYS A 165 -10.28 -5.25 7.97
CA CYS A 165 -9.67 -6.40 7.31
C CYS A 165 -10.75 -7.35 6.84
N ILE A 166 -10.81 -7.58 5.53
CA ILE A 166 -11.84 -8.40 4.90
C ILE A 166 -11.22 -9.40 3.95
N THR A 167 -11.78 -10.60 3.94
CA THR A 167 -11.41 -11.62 2.96
C THR A 167 -12.19 -11.37 1.68
N ILE A 168 -11.50 -11.33 0.55
CA ILE A 168 -12.07 -11.17 -0.79
C ILE A 168 -11.65 -12.33 -1.68
N PHE A 169 -12.50 -12.66 -2.64
CA PHE A 169 -12.18 -13.55 -3.74
C PHE A 169 -12.05 -12.72 -5.01
N ILE A 170 -10.97 -12.93 -5.74
CA ILE A 170 -10.71 -12.27 -7.02
C ILE A 170 -10.72 -13.35 -8.09
N ALA A 171 -11.55 -13.19 -9.12
CA ALA A 171 -11.69 -14.15 -10.20
C ALA A 171 -11.51 -13.50 -11.58
N ASP A 172 -10.81 -14.18 -12.47
CA ASP A 172 -10.72 -13.87 -13.90
C ASP A 172 -11.05 -15.12 -14.73
N SER A 173 -10.92 -15.04 -16.05
CA SER A 173 -11.20 -16.19 -16.93
C SER A 173 -10.18 -17.34 -16.80
N SER A 174 -9.11 -17.16 -16.03
CA SER A 174 -8.01 -18.11 -15.87
C SER A 174 -8.01 -18.82 -14.51
N GLY A 175 -8.70 -18.26 -13.51
CA GLY A 175 -8.81 -18.85 -12.19
C GLY A 175 -9.33 -17.86 -11.14
N SER A 176 -9.25 -18.27 -9.89
CA SER A 176 -9.60 -17.44 -8.74
C SER A 176 -8.54 -17.53 -7.64
N LEU A 177 -8.44 -16.48 -6.83
CA LEU A 177 -7.60 -16.46 -5.65
C LEU A 177 -8.33 -15.78 -4.48
N ALA A 178 -8.03 -16.25 -3.27
CA ALA A 178 -8.43 -15.55 -2.05
C ALA A 178 -7.36 -14.53 -1.68
N ALA A 179 -7.78 -13.32 -1.34
CA ALA A 179 -6.93 -12.25 -0.84
C ALA A 179 -7.56 -11.60 0.39
N THR A 180 -6.75 -10.83 1.11
CA THR A 180 -7.21 -10.04 2.25
C THR A 180 -6.99 -8.57 1.93
N ALA A 181 -8.07 -7.80 1.85
CA ALA A 181 -7.99 -6.35 1.82
C ALA A 181 -7.88 -5.83 3.26
N MET A 182 -7.02 -4.83 3.48
CA MET A 182 -6.73 -4.28 4.81
C MET A 182 -6.76 -2.76 4.80
N GLY A 183 -7.07 -2.16 5.95
CA GLY A 183 -7.11 -0.71 6.14
C GLY A 183 -8.12 -0.04 5.21
N THR A 184 -7.72 1.08 4.61
CA THR A 184 -8.58 1.89 3.74
C THR A 184 -9.13 1.13 2.54
N GLU A 185 -8.40 0.17 1.98
CA GLU A 185 -8.90 -0.65 0.87
C GLU A 185 -10.08 -1.53 1.30
N ALA A 186 -10.00 -2.09 2.50
CA ALA A 186 -11.12 -2.83 3.07
C ALA A 186 -12.32 -1.92 3.32
N GLU A 187 -12.09 -0.75 3.92
CA GLU A 187 -13.14 0.25 4.19
C GLU A 187 -13.85 0.69 2.91
N ASN A 188 -13.08 0.96 1.85
CA ASN A 188 -13.61 1.38 0.55
C ASN A 188 -14.46 0.28 -0.10
N LEU A 189 -14.03 -0.99 -0.01
CA LEU A 189 -14.73 -2.13 -0.61
C LEU A 189 -16.10 -2.39 0.04
N ILE A 190 -16.23 -2.18 1.35
CA ILE A 190 -17.50 -2.41 2.08
C ILE A 190 -18.25 -1.11 2.38
N ASN A 191 -17.64 0.04 2.17
CA ASN A 191 -18.16 1.37 2.51
C ASN A 191 -18.58 1.46 4.00
N TYR A 192 -17.67 1.03 4.87
CA TYR A 192 -17.72 1.19 6.34
C TYR A 192 -16.31 1.50 6.84
N SER A 193 -16.20 2.50 7.71
CA SER A 193 -14.95 2.82 8.41
C SER A 193 -14.63 1.78 9.48
N THR A 194 -13.35 1.69 9.84
CA THR A 194 -12.87 0.88 10.96
C THR A 194 -13.60 1.22 12.27
N ALA A 195 -13.90 2.50 12.50
CA ALA A 195 -14.61 2.94 13.69
C ALA A 195 -16.05 2.38 13.74
N GLU A 196 -16.77 2.41 12.61
CA GLU A 196 -18.11 1.83 12.49
C GLU A 196 -18.08 0.31 12.67
N LEU A 197 -17.12 -0.38 12.06
CA LEU A 197 -16.95 -1.83 12.23
C LEU A 197 -16.69 -2.20 13.69
N HIS A 198 -15.82 -1.45 14.36
CA HIS A 198 -15.49 -1.68 15.76
C HIS A 198 -16.70 -1.43 16.66
N TYR A 199 -17.43 -0.33 16.43
CA TYR A 199 -18.66 -0.02 17.15
C TYR A 199 -19.70 -1.14 17.01
N LEU A 200 -19.98 -1.59 15.78
CA LEU A 200 -20.92 -2.68 15.53
C LEU A 200 -20.49 -3.99 16.22
N TYR A 201 -19.19 -4.27 16.25
CA TYR A 201 -18.64 -5.42 16.97
C TYR A 201 -18.84 -5.32 18.48
N GLU A 202 -18.61 -4.15 19.09
CA GLU A 202 -18.88 -3.91 20.52
C GLU A 202 -20.36 -4.10 20.87
N GLN A 203 -21.26 -3.77 19.94
CA GLN A 203 -22.69 -4.06 20.05
C GLN A 203 -23.05 -5.56 19.88
N LYS A 204 -22.04 -6.45 19.74
CA LYS A 204 -22.19 -7.89 19.51
C LYS A 204 -22.99 -8.24 18.26
N ILE A 205 -22.95 -7.36 17.25
CA ILE A 205 -23.58 -7.61 15.96
C ILE A 205 -22.70 -8.57 15.17
N ASP A 206 -23.31 -9.59 14.55
CA ASP A 206 -22.64 -10.41 13.55
C ASP A 206 -22.38 -9.56 12.30
N LEU A 207 -21.17 -9.01 12.22
CA LEU A 207 -20.73 -8.11 11.15
C LEU A 207 -20.87 -8.75 9.76
N ALA A 208 -20.59 -10.05 9.63
CA ALA A 208 -20.64 -10.71 8.33
C ALA A 208 -22.07 -10.76 7.79
N SER A 209 -23.02 -11.21 8.63
CA SER A 209 -24.44 -11.22 8.30
C SER A 209 -25.00 -9.81 8.10
N TYR A 210 -24.54 -8.84 8.90
CA TYR A 210 -24.97 -7.45 8.79
C TYR A 210 -24.56 -6.84 7.45
N LEU A 211 -23.28 -6.94 7.08
CA LEU A 211 -22.76 -6.40 5.81
C LEU A 211 -23.36 -7.09 4.59
N MET A 212 -23.55 -8.42 4.65
CA MET A 212 -24.20 -9.15 3.56
C MET A 212 -25.58 -8.55 3.24
N ARG A 213 -26.36 -8.22 4.28
CA ARG A 213 -27.70 -7.63 4.11
C ARG A 213 -27.66 -6.19 3.63
N THR A 214 -26.71 -5.37 4.10
CA THR A 214 -26.66 -3.94 3.75
C THR A 214 -26.06 -3.71 2.37
N LEU A 215 -25.02 -4.45 1.98
CA LEU A 215 -24.39 -4.35 0.66
C LEU A 215 -25.30 -4.85 -0.45
N GLN A 216 -26.01 -5.98 -0.25
CA GLN A 216 -27.02 -6.46 -1.21
C GLN A 216 -28.17 -5.46 -1.44
N LYS A 217 -28.49 -4.64 -0.44
CA LYS A 217 -29.50 -3.58 -0.59
C LYS A 217 -28.94 -2.38 -1.36
N LYS A 218 -27.68 -2.01 -1.15
CA LYS A 218 -27.01 -0.92 -1.86
C LYS A 218 -26.86 -1.20 -3.36
N ASP A 219 -26.52 -2.42 -3.77
CA ASP A 219 -26.45 -2.79 -5.21
C ASP A 219 -27.80 -2.67 -5.92
N LYS A 220 -28.91 -2.83 -5.20
CA LYS A 220 -30.27 -2.63 -5.76
C LYS A 220 -30.68 -1.16 -5.88
N THR A 221 -29.92 -0.25 -5.28
CA THR A 221 -30.27 1.18 -5.23
C THR A 221 -29.44 2.00 -6.24
N VAL A 222 -28.41 1.40 -6.85
CA VAL A 222 -27.58 2.00 -7.92
C VAL A 222 -27.90 1.35 -9.27
N LEU A 223 -29.17 1.45 -9.67
CA LEU A 223 -29.61 1.22 -11.05
C LEU A 223 -30.59 2.34 -11.42
N ARG A 224 -30.04 3.54 -11.67
CA ARG A 224 -30.60 4.58 -12.53
C ARG A 224 -29.48 5.34 -13.19
#